data_AF-A0A1W9Z555-F1
#
_entry.id   AF-A0A1W9Z555-F1
#
_cell.length_a   1.000
_cell.length_b   1.000
_cell.length_c   1.000
_cell.angle_alpha   90.00
_cell.angle_beta   90.00
_cell.angle_gamma   90.00
#
_symmetry.space_group_name_H-M   'P 1'
#
loop_
_entity.id
_entity.type
_entity.pdbx_description
1 polymer ?
#
loop_
_entity_poly.entity_id
_entity_poly.type
_entity_poly.pdbx_seq_one_letter_code
_entity_poly.pdbx_strand_id
1 'polypeptide(L)'
;TGAGSVIITAHRDRPDLDTLASALARLHTHGHSPSWESLYPQTQTVALPTYPFQHRRYWLTPATTADVSAAGLHRPEHPLLGAITTVADQDQTLISGRLSASTQGWLADHRVGGAVVFPATGFLDLVLYAGGHVGCPGVDELVLHTPLVLVDDHPTDVQIAVHPVSETGRRSVTVHARSSVDQHDSTWVLHASASLSAEQIPPPAPRELGAVEAIDVGGFYDELAGAGLQYGPRFHGVVALGHDPTDPNTVCAEIVLPADVDIGGYTLHPALLDAALHPLVCLDGFDADPTGPRVPFALAGV
;
A
#
# COMPACT_ATOMS: atom_id res chain seq x y z
N THR A 1 -49.21 -30.65 -2.24
CA THR A 1 -50.25 -30.56 -3.30
C THR A 1 -49.54 -30.56 -4.64
N GLY A 2 -49.51 -31.69 -5.35
CA GLY A 2 -48.85 -31.76 -6.65
C GLY A 2 -49.68 -30.99 -7.68
N ALA A 3 -49.12 -29.92 -8.25
CA ALA A 3 -49.77 -29.20 -9.34
C ALA A 3 -49.76 -30.10 -10.59
N GLY A 4 -50.93 -30.60 -10.99
CA GLY A 4 -51.09 -31.28 -12.27
C GLY A 4 -51.03 -30.25 -13.40
N SER A 5 -50.31 -30.57 -14.48
CA SER A 5 -50.30 -29.77 -15.71
C SER A 5 -51.16 -30.46 -16.76
N VAL A 6 -52.04 -29.71 -17.42
CA VAL A 6 -52.86 -30.20 -18.54
C VAL A 6 -52.30 -29.62 -19.83
N ILE A 7 -51.92 -30.48 -20.76
CA ILE A 7 -51.32 -30.10 -22.04
C ILE A 7 -52.29 -30.48 -23.16
N ILE A 8 -52.75 -29.47 -23.91
CA ILE A 8 -53.67 -29.63 -25.03
C ILE A 8 -52.86 -30.00 -26.28
N THR A 9 -53.21 -31.10 -26.94
CA THR A 9 -52.49 -31.63 -28.11
C THR A 9 -53.14 -31.30 -29.45
N ALA A 10 -54.39 -30.83 -29.46
CA ALA A 10 -55.11 -30.41 -30.67
C ALA A 10 -56.11 -29.29 -30.34
N HIS A 11 -56.33 -28.37 -31.29
CA HIS A 11 -57.30 -27.28 -31.14
C HIS A 11 -58.03 -27.03 -32.46
N ARG A 12 -59.37 -26.91 -32.41
CA ARG A 12 -60.24 -26.81 -33.60
C ARG A 12 -59.85 -25.69 -34.57
N ASP A 13 -59.42 -24.55 -34.02
CA ASP A 13 -59.14 -23.34 -34.78
C ASP A 13 -57.63 -23.04 -34.94
N ARG A 14 -56.74 -24.02 -34.74
CA ARG A 14 -55.29 -23.84 -34.93
C ARG A 14 -54.67 -24.91 -35.83
N PRO A 15 -53.59 -24.58 -36.56
CA PRO A 15 -52.82 -25.58 -37.28
C PRO A 15 -52.32 -26.70 -36.35
N ASP A 16 -52.45 -27.94 -36.81
CA ASP A 16 -52.15 -29.14 -36.02
C ASP A 16 -50.66 -29.21 -35.64
N LEU A 17 -49.76 -28.84 -36.55
CA LEU A 17 -48.30 -28.90 -36.32
C LEU A 17 -47.82 -27.92 -35.25
N ASP A 18 -48.32 -26.67 -35.28
CA ASP A 18 -47.95 -25.65 -34.29
C ASP A 18 -48.49 -26.02 -32.90
N THR A 19 -49.69 -26.59 -32.86
CA THR A 19 -50.32 -27.04 -31.61
C THR A 19 -49.55 -28.22 -31.01
N LEU A 20 -49.12 -29.18 -31.84
CA LEU A 20 -48.32 -30.32 -31.41
C LEU A 20 -46.90 -29.89 -30.96
N ALA A 21 -46.22 -29.03 -31.71
CA ALA A 21 -44.90 -28.51 -31.34
C ALA A 21 -44.94 -27.76 -30.01
N SER A 22 -45.98 -26.93 -29.81
CA SER A 22 -46.22 -26.23 -28.55
C SER A 22 -46.51 -27.19 -27.38
N ALA A 23 -47.26 -28.27 -27.63
CA ALA A 23 -47.54 -29.30 -26.65
C ALA A 23 -46.26 -30.04 -26.21
N LEU A 24 -45.40 -30.41 -27.16
CA LEU A 24 -44.10 -31.06 -26.88
C LEU A 24 -43.15 -30.13 -26.11
N ALA A 25 -43.11 -28.84 -26.46
CA ALA A 25 -42.32 -27.85 -25.72
C ALA A 25 -42.82 -27.68 -24.27
N ARG A 26 -44.13 -27.64 -24.07
CA ARG A 26 -44.73 -27.60 -22.72
C ARG A 26 -44.43 -28.87 -21.93
N LEU A 27 -44.51 -30.03 -22.56
CA LEU A 27 -44.19 -31.31 -21.91
C LEU A 27 -42.72 -31.34 -21.46
N HIS A 28 -41.80 -30.96 -22.37
CA HIS A 28 -40.37 -30.91 -22.09
C HIS A 28 -40.01 -29.93 -20.96
N THR A 29 -40.60 -28.73 -20.97
CA THR A 29 -40.39 -27.72 -19.91
C THR A 29 -40.97 -28.11 -18.55
N HIS A 30 -41.93 -29.05 -18.51
CA HIS A 30 -42.43 -29.66 -17.28
C HIS A 30 -41.64 -30.93 -16.87
N GLY A 31 -40.46 -31.17 -17.47
CA GLY A 31 -39.58 -32.29 -17.12
C GLY A 31 -39.88 -33.60 -17.85
N HIS A 32 -40.83 -33.60 -18.79
CA HIS A 32 -41.20 -34.78 -19.57
C HIS A 32 -40.70 -34.61 -21.01
N SER A 33 -39.48 -35.05 -21.30
CA SER A 33 -38.94 -34.98 -22.66
C SER A 33 -39.43 -36.16 -23.50
N PRO A 34 -39.95 -35.96 -24.72
CA PRO A 34 -40.22 -37.07 -25.63
C PRO A 34 -38.91 -37.76 -26.06
N SER A 35 -39.02 -38.98 -26.58
CA SER A 35 -37.93 -39.61 -27.32
C SER A 35 -37.76 -38.86 -28.66
N TRP A 36 -36.83 -37.90 -28.69
CA TRP A 36 -36.56 -37.10 -29.89
C TRP A 36 -36.11 -37.96 -31.07
N GLU A 37 -35.41 -39.08 -30.81
CA GLU A 37 -35.02 -40.06 -31.82
C GLU A 37 -36.21 -40.73 -32.51
N SER A 38 -37.34 -40.91 -31.79
CA SER A 38 -38.57 -41.45 -32.38
C SER A 38 -39.29 -40.44 -33.27
N LEU A 39 -39.18 -39.14 -32.96
CA LEU A 39 -39.76 -38.06 -33.74
C LEU A 39 -38.89 -37.69 -34.95
N TYR A 40 -37.58 -37.87 -34.84
CA TYR A 40 -36.58 -37.44 -35.82
C TYR A 40 -35.51 -38.53 -36.03
N PRO A 41 -35.84 -39.64 -36.71
CA PRO A 41 -34.98 -40.83 -36.79
C PRO A 41 -33.73 -40.68 -37.67
N GLN A 42 -33.56 -39.56 -38.40
CA GLN A 42 -32.46 -39.35 -39.36
C GLN A 42 -31.86 -37.93 -39.29
N THR A 43 -31.75 -37.34 -38.10
CA THR A 43 -31.18 -35.98 -37.93
C THR A 43 -29.69 -35.99 -37.59
N GLN A 44 -28.98 -34.95 -38.01
CA GLN A 44 -27.59 -34.69 -37.63
C GLN A 44 -27.54 -33.69 -36.47
N THR A 45 -26.59 -33.88 -35.54
CA THR A 45 -26.33 -32.90 -34.47
C THR A 45 -25.53 -31.73 -35.03
N VAL A 46 -25.82 -30.53 -34.52
CA VAL A 46 -25.10 -29.30 -34.87
C VAL A 46 -24.46 -28.71 -33.61
N ALA A 47 -23.34 -28.01 -33.78
CA ALA A 47 -22.71 -27.30 -32.66
C ALA A 47 -23.62 -26.15 -32.21
N LEU A 48 -23.90 -26.09 -30.91
CA LEU A 48 -24.61 -24.99 -30.26
C LEU A 48 -23.62 -24.17 -29.43
N PRO A 49 -23.92 -22.88 -29.15
CA PRO A 49 -23.17 -22.10 -28.17
C PRO A 49 -23.02 -22.87 -26.85
N THR A 50 -21.89 -22.68 -26.17
CA THR A 50 -21.66 -23.31 -24.88
C THR A 50 -22.64 -22.77 -23.84
N TYR A 51 -22.91 -23.57 -22.81
CA TYR A 51 -23.77 -23.17 -21.70
C TYR A 51 -23.23 -21.88 -21.04
N PRO A 52 -24.06 -20.84 -20.88
CA PRO A 52 -23.62 -19.59 -20.26
C PRO A 52 -23.53 -19.78 -18.74
N PHE A 53 -22.40 -20.31 -18.26
CA PHE A 53 -22.15 -20.46 -16.83
C PHE A 53 -22.30 -19.11 -16.11
N GLN A 54 -22.92 -19.13 -14.92
CA GLN A 54 -22.97 -17.95 -14.06
C GLN A 54 -21.59 -17.71 -13.45
N HIS A 55 -20.89 -16.68 -13.94
CA HIS A 55 -19.56 -16.34 -13.44
C HIS A 55 -19.65 -15.60 -12.10
N ARG A 56 -19.42 -16.33 -11.01
CA ARG A 56 -19.19 -15.77 -9.68
C ARG A 56 -17.74 -16.03 -9.28
N ARG A 57 -17.08 -15.00 -8.75
CA ARG A 57 -15.70 -15.06 -8.29
C ARG A 57 -15.65 -15.75 -6.92
N TYR A 58 -15.06 -16.94 -6.85
CA TYR A 58 -14.84 -17.71 -5.62
C TYR A 58 -13.33 -17.90 -5.40
N TRP A 59 -12.70 -17.00 -4.65
CA TRP A 59 -11.27 -17.02 -4.33
C TRP A 59 -11.09 -17.07 -2.80
N LEU A 60 -10.07 -17.81 -2.33
CA LEU A 60 -9.62 -17.72 -0.92
C LEU A 60 -8.85 -16.42 -0.75
N THR A 61 -9.38 -15.49 0.05
CA THR A 61 -8.63 -14.32 0.50
C THR A 61 -7.75 -14.74 1.69
N PRO A 62 -6.42 -14.63 1.62
CA PRO A 62 -5.57 -14.93 2.77
C PRO A 62 -5.98 -14.04 3.94
N ALA A 63 -6.15 -14.63 5.12
CA ALA A 63 -6.44 -13.88 6.33
C ALA A 63 -5.29 -12.90 6.57
N THR A 64 -5.56 -11.60 6.49
CA THR A 64 -4.58 -10.52 6.62
C THR A 64 -4.05 -10.36 8.05
N THR A 65 -4.53 -11.15 9.02
CA THR A 65 -4.22 -10.93 10.43
C THR A 65 -4.13 -12.24 11.19
N ALA A 66 -2.92 -12.73 11.42
CA ALA A 66 -2.69 -13.70 12.49
C ALA A 66 -2.96 -13.01 13.84
N ASP A 67 -3.75 -13.63 14.71
CA ASP A 67 -3.94 -13.13 16.06
C ASP A 67 -2.67 -13.36 16.88
N VAL A 68 -1.83 -12.33 16.96
CA VAL A 68 -0.55 -12.36 17.68
C VAL A 68 -0.72 -12.38 19.21
N SER A 69 -1.94 -12.11 19.72
CA SER A 69 -2.21 -12.10 21.16
C SER A 69 -2.12 -13.50 21.78
N ALA A 70 -2.42 -14.54 21.02
CA ALA A 70 -2.22 -15.93 21.44
C ALA A 70 -0.75 -16.28 21.72
N ALA A 71 0.19 -15.51 21.14
CA ALA A 71 1.62 -15.62 21.40
C ALA A 71 2.11 -14.66 22.50
N GLY A 72 1.21 -13.97 23.21
CA GLY A 72 1.54 -12.99 24.24
C GLY A 72 2.05 -11.65 23.69
N LEU A 73 1.83 -11.37 22.40
CA LEU A 73 2.28 -10.14 21.75
C LEU A 73 1.12 -9.15 21.63
N HIS A 74 1.43 -7.85 21.70
CA HIS A 74 0.46 -6.80 21.47
C HIS A 74 0.38 -6.46 19.98
N ARG A 75 -0.83 -6.23 19.47
CA ARG A 75 -1.04 -5.80 18.09
C ARG A 75 -0.95 -4.28 17.99
N PRO A 76 -0.05 -3.73 17.16
CA PRO A 76 0.01 -2.30 16.90
C PRO A 76 -1.15 -1.82 16.01
N GLU A 77 -1.57 -0.58 16.19
CA GLU A 77 -2.52 0.11 15.29
C GLU A 77 -1.75 0.83 14.17
N HIS A 78 -0.93 0.09 13.41
CA HIS A 78 -0.06 0.65 12.39
C HIS A 78 0.06 -0.27 11.16
N PRO A 79 -0.13 0.20 9.92
CA PRO A 79 -0.21 -0.67 8.74
C PRO A 79 1.07 -1.43 8.38
N LEU A 80 2.23 -0.91 8.82
CA LEU A 80 3.54 -1.54 8.58
C LEU A 80 3.96 -2.50 9.69
N LEU A 81 3.26 -2.51 10.83
CA LEU A 81 3.67 -3.22 12.04
C LEU A 81 2.67 -4.32 12.41
N GLY A 82 3.18 -5.44 12.90
CA GLY A 82 2.38 -6.63 13.19
C GLY A 82 2.37 -7.04 14.66
N ALA A 83 3.45 -6.77 15.41
CA ALA A 83 3.55 -7.16 16.81
C ALA A 83 4.46 -6.22 17.62
N ILE A 84 4.14 -6.08 18.91
CA ILE A 84 4.94 -5.40 19.91
C ILE A 84 5.17 -6.36 21.09
N THR A 85 6.37 -6.35 21.65
CA THR A 85 6.72 -7.05 22.87
C THR A 85 7.76 -6.29 23.69
N THR A 86 7.70 -6.42 25.01
CA THR A 86 8.73 -5.92 25.91
C THR A 86 9.67 -7.05 26.30
N VAL A 87 10.97 -6.80 26.26
CA VAL A 87 11.97 -7.76 26.72
C VAL A 87 12.00 -7.72 28.26
N ALA A 88 11.70 -8.86 28.88
CA ALA A 88 11.67 -8.98 30.33
C ALA A 88 13.01 -8.55 30.94
N ASP A 89 12.93 -7.77 32.01
CA ASP A 89 14.07 -7.23 32.78
C ASP A 89 15.04 -6.32 31.99
N GLN A 90 14.71 -5.89 30.76
CA GLN A 90 15.59 -5.06 29.94
C GLN A 90 15.06 -3.67 29.59
N ASP A 91 13.86 -3.25 30.06
CA ASP A 91 13.21 -1.98 29.67
C ASP A 91 13.33 -1.65 28.17
N GLN A 92 13.32 -2.72 27.35
CA GLN A 92 13.49 -2.68 25.91
C GLN A 92 12.17 -3.09 25.27
N THR A 93 11.72 -2.30 24.29
CA THR A 93 10.55 -2.64 23.48
C THR A 93 11.01 -3.06 22.09
N LEU A 94 10.51 -4.20 21.64
CA LEU A 94 10.68 -4.70 20.28
C LEU A 94 9.36 -4.59 19.54
N ILE A 95 9.40 -4.00 18.35
CA ILE A 95 8.27 -3.88 17.45
C ILE A 95 8.66 -4.52 16.12
N SER A 96 7.83 -5.41 15.60
CA SER A 96 8.10 -6.09 14.33
C SER A 96 7.01 -5.83 13.32
N GLY A 97 7.41 -5.85 12.05
CA GLY A 97 6.55 -5.62 10.90
C GLY A 97 7.00 -6.43 9.71
N ARG A 98 6.21 -6.39 8.65
CA ARG A 98 6.51 -7.04 7.38
C ARG A 98 6.13 -6.13 6.23
N LEU A 99 7.14 -5.71 5.48
CA LEU A 99 7.03 -4.81 4.34
C LEU A 99 6.90 -5.62 3.05
N SER A 100 5.93 -5.29 2.22
CA SER A 100 5.81 -5.85 0.88
C SER A 100 5.01 -4.93 -0.02
N ALA A 101 5.51 -4.66 -1.23
CA ALA A 101 4.81 -3.89 -2.23
C ALA A 101 3.46 -4.51 -2.66
N SER A 102 3.25 -5.82 -2.47
CA SER A 102 1.97 -6.48 -2.76
C SER A 102 0.92 -6.26 -1.67
N THR A 103 1.35 -6.00 -0.43
CA THR A 103 0.45 -5.72 0.71
C THR A 103 0.26 -4.22 0.90
N GLN A 104 1.35 -3.46 0.87
CA GLN A 104 1.36 -2.01 0.95
C GLN A 104 1.72 -1.44 -0.43
N GLY A 105 0.69 -1.31 -1.29
CA GLY A 105 0.85 -0.94 -2.71
C GLY A 105 1.60 0.36 -2.96
N TRP A 106 1.56 1.30 -2.01
CA TRP A 106 2.30 2.55 -2.13
C TRP A 106 3.82 2.37 -2.12
N LEU A 107 4.35 1.31 -1.49
CA LEU A 107 5.79 1.06 -1.47
C LEU A 107 6.38 0.92 -2.87
N ALA A 108 5.62 0.36 -3.82
CA ALA A 108 6.07 0.15 -5.21
C ALA A 108 6.40 1.45 -5.96
N ASP A 109 5.82 2.57 -5.50
CA ASP A 109 5.90 3.88 -6.15
C ASP A 109 7.09 4.71 -5.64
N HIS A 110 7.84 4.26 -4.64
CA HIS A 110 9.07 4.94 -4.23
C HIS A 110 10.30 4.26 -4.83
N ARG A 111 10.77 4.76 -5.98
CA ARG A 111 11.91 4.19 -6.70
C ARG A 111 13.09 5.15 -6.79
N VAL A 112 14.28 4.62 -6.48
CA VAL A 112 15.55 5.33 -6.57
C VAL A 112 16.50 4.47 -7.39
N GLY A 113 17.05 5.02 -8.48
CA GLY A 113 17.89 4.28 -9.42
C GLY A 113 17.18 3.05 -10.02
N GLY A 114 15.87 3.12 -10.20
CA GLY A 114 15.03 2.03 -10.70
C GLY A 114 14.64 0.95 -9.69
N ALA A 115 15.26 0.91 -8.50
CA ALA A 115 14.95 -0.04 -7.44
C ALA A 115 13.84 0.49 -6.52
N VAL A 116 12.98 -0.38 -5.99
CA VAL A 116 12.01 -0.02 -4.95
C VAL A 116 12.77 0.15 -3.63
N VAL A 117 12.77 1.35 -3.08
CA VAL A 117 13.51 1.68 -1.85
C VAL A 117 12.50 2.11 -0.79
N PHE A 118 12.58 1.57 0.42
CA PHE A 118 11.76 2.04 1.53
C PHE A 118 12.14 3.50 1.87
N PRO A 119 11.20 4.45 1.85
CA PRO A 119 11.54 5.86 1.96
C PRO A 119 12.05 6.22 3.36
N ALA A 120 12.87 7.28 3.42
CA ALA A 120 13.32 7.88 4.67
C ALA A 120 12.15 8.23 5.61
N THR A 121 11.07 8.75 5.02
CA THR A 121 9.84 9.10 5.73
C THR A 121 9.07 7.89 6.26
N GLY A 122 9.27 6.72 5.64
CA GLY A 122 8.79 5.44 6.17
C GLY A 122 9.52 5.05 7.45
N PHE A 123 10.84 5.23 7.51
CA PHE A 123 11.59 5.02 8.75
C PHE A 123 11.17 6.02 9.83
N LEU A 124 10.94 7.28 9.46
CA LEU A 124 10.49 8.31 10.40
C LEU A 124 9.12 7.97 11.00
N ASP A 125 8.16 7.55 10.18
CA ASP A 125 6.84 7.09 10.63
C ASP A 125 6.93 5.88 11.59
N LEU A 126 7.77 4.89 11.27
CA LEU A 126 8.05 3.75 12.15
C LEU A 126 8.63 4.20 13.51
N VAL A 127 9.56 5.14 13.50
CA VAL A 127 10.22 5.67 14.71
C VAL A 127 9.27 6.53 15.53
N LEU A 128 8.43 7.37 14.90
CA LEU A 128 7.40 8.16 15.57
C LEU A 128 6.37 7.27 16.25
N TYR A 129 5.92 6.20 15.57
CA TYR A 129 5.03 5.21 16.18
C TYR A 129 5.67 4.55 17.41
N ALA A 130 6.92 4.10 17.27
CA ALA A 130 7.66 3.47 18.36
C ALA A 130 7.85 4.43 19.56
N GLY A 131 8.16 5.70 19.27
CA GLY A 131 8.33 6.75 20.27
C GLY A 131 7.03 7.06 21.01
N GLY A 132 5.91 7.23 20.29
CA GLY A 132 4.60 7.38 20.89
C GLY A 132 4.22 6.21 21.80
N HIS A 133 4.56 4.98 21.41
CA HIS A 133 4.29 3.78 22.22
C HIS A 133 5.03 3.78 23.57
N VAL A 134 6.25 4.32 23.63
CA VAL A 134 7.06 4.36 24.86
C VAL A 134 6.99 5.69 25.61
N GLY A 135 6.16 6.64 25.16
CA GLY A 135 6.04 7.97 25.77
C GLY A 135 7.20 8.92 25.44
N CYS A 136 7.93 8.69 24.35
CA CYS A 136 8.98 9.58 23.82
C CYS A 136 8.63 9.97 22.38
N PRO A 137 7.65 10.86 22.16
CA PRO A 137 7.12 11.15 20.83
C PRO A 137 8.02 12.03 19.96
N GLY A 138 8.99 12.75 20.56
CA GLY A 138 9.91 13.61 19.81
C GLY A 138 11.06 12.82 19.21
N VAL A 139 11.38 13.07 17.94
CA VAL A 139 12.56 12.53 17.25
C VAL A 139 13.62 13.62 17.20
N ASP A 140 14.63 13.50 18.06
CA ASP A 140 15.74 14.44 18.07
C ASP A 140 16.58 14.31 16.80
N GLU A 141 16.86 13.06 16.40
CA GLU A 141 17.61 12.72 15.21
C GLU A 141 17.25 11.30 14.74
N LEU A 142 17.15 11.13 13.43
CA LEU A 142 17.05 9.87 12.70
C LEU A 142 18.18 9.87 11.67
N VAL A 143 19.02 8.84 11.68
CA VAL A 143 20.12 8.62 10.74
C VAL A 143 19.87 7.35 9.94
N LEU A 144 20.02 7.44 8.62
CA LEU A 144 19.89 6.31 7.69
C LEU A 144 21.28 5.77 7.34
N HIS A 145 21.51 4.50 7.64
CA HIS A 145 22.81 3.84 7.48
C HIS A 145 22.94 3.14 6.13
N THR A 146 21.91 2.38 5.75
CA THR A 146 21.90 1.57 4.52
C THR A 146 20.52 1.65 3.87
N PRO A 147 20.41 1.88 2.55
CA PRO A 147 19.12 1.82 1.86
C PRO A 147 18.44 0.46 2.04
N LEU A 148 17.15 0.48 2.36
CA LEU A 148 16.34 -0.74 2.42
C LEU A 148 15.66 -0.96 1.06
N VAL A 149 16.28 -1.78 0.23
CA VAL A 149 15.73 -2.16 -1.08
C VAL A 149 14.71 -3.29 -0.89
N LEU A 150 13.49 -3.07 -1.40
CA LEU A 150 12.43 -4.05 -1.39
C LEU A 150 12.42 -4.80 -2.72
N VAL A 151 12.25 -6.11 -2.66
CA VAL A 151 12.13 -6.95 -3.85
C VAL A 151 10.67 -7.35 -4.01
N ASP A 152 10.16 -7.21 -5.23
CA ASP A 152 8.79 -7.62 -5.57
C ASP A 152 8.56 -9.09 -5.16
N ASP A 153 7.37 -9.38 -4.63
CA ASP A 153 6.94 -10.71 -4.16
C ASP A 153 7.77 -11.35 -3.03
N HIS A 154 8.77 -10.64 -2.49
CA HIS A 154 9.57 -11.09 -1.34
C HIS A 154 9.38 -10.17 -0.14
N PRO A 155 8.55 -10.57 0.85
CA PRO A 155 8.35 -9.77 2.05
C PRO A 155 9.67 -9.55 2.80
N THR A 156 9.83 -8.35 3.33
CA THR A 156 10.97 -7.98 4.17
C THR A 156 10.50 -7.83 5.61
N ASP A 157 11.07 -8.62 6.51
CA ASP A 157 10.81 -8.48 7.93
C ASP A 157 11.55 -7.24 8.43
N VAL A 158 10.87 -6.41 9.24
CA VAL A 158 11.46 -5.25 9.91
C VAL A 158 11.34 -5.42 11.42
N GLN A 159 12.38 -5.02 12.15
CA GLN A 159 12.40 -5.01 13.61
C GLN A 159 12.93 -3.68 14.11
N ILE A 160 12.16 -3.04 14.98
CA ILE A 160 12.49 -1.81 15.67
C ILE A 160 12.80 -2.19 17.11
N ALA A 161 13.97 -1.80 17.60
CA ALA A 161 14.34 -1.96 18.99
C ALA A 161 14.45 -0.57 19.64
N VAL A 162 13.60 -0.32 20.63
CA VAL A 162 13.65 0.87 21.48
C VAL A 162 14.36 0.48 22.77
N HIS A 163 15.53 1.07 23.00
CA HIS A 163 16.39 0.76 24.14
C HIS A 163 15.94 1.48 25.42
N PRO A 164 16.48 1.08 26.59
CA PRO A 164 16.25 1.76 27.86
C PRO A 164 16.49 3.26 27.79
N VAL A 165 15.77 4.00 28.62
CA VAL A 165 16.01 5.44 28.78
C VAL A 165 17.40 5.69 29.36
N SER A 166 18.13 6.60 28.73
CA SER A 166 19.43 7.05 29.22
C SER A 166 19.29 7.99 30.42
N GLU A 167 20.41 8.30 31.07
CA GLU A 167 20.45 9.31 32.14
C GLU A 167 20.00 10.72 31.69
N THR A 168 20.07 11.00 30.39
CA THR A 168 19.63 12.27 29.80
C THR A 168 18.14 12.28 29.42
N GLY A 169 17.39 11.23 29.75
CA GLY A 169 15.96 11.12 29.43
C GLY A 169 15.67 10.78 27.97
N ARG A 170 16.69 10.37 27.20
CA ARG A 170 16.56 10.00 25.78
C ARG A 170 16.52 8.50 25.60
N ARG A 171 15.85 8.01 24.56
CA ARG A 171 15.86 6.60 24.16
C ARG A 171 16.50 6.45 22.80
N SER A 172 17.47 5.54 22.67
CA SER A 172 17.98 5.16 21.35
C SER A 172 17.03 4.15 20.70
N VAL A 173 16.95 4.23 19.38
CA VAL A 173 16.16 3.31 18.55
C VAL A 173 17.04 2.78 17.43
N THR A 174 16.89 1.50 17.10
CA THR A 174 17.47 0.91 15.90
C THR A 174 16.41 0.21 15.07
N VAL A 175 16.49 0.35 13.76
CA VAL A 175 15.61 -0.32 12.79
C VAL A 175 16.45 -1.25 11.94
N HIS A 176 16.18 -2.55 12.09
CA HIS A 176 16.81 -3.60 11.33
C HIS A 176 15.81 -4.19 10.35
N ALA A 177 16.30 -4.66 9.21
CA ALA A 177 15.49 -5.39 8.27
C ALA A 177 16.22 -6.63 7.76
N ARG A 178 15.44 -7.58 7.28
CA ARG A 178 15.93 -8.84 6.72
C ARG A 178 15.00 -9.32 5.63
N SER A 179 15.56 -9.52 4.44
CA SER A 179 14.83 -10.05 3.29
C SER A 179 14.59 -11.56 3.42
N SER A 180 13.44 -12.02 2.95
CA SER A 180 13.11 -13.45 2.88
C SER A 180 13.65 -14.16 1.62
N VAL A 181 14.40 -13.47 0.77
CA VAL A 181 14.94 -14.04 -0.48
C VAL A 181 15.80 -15.30 -0.19
N ASP A 182 16.56 -15.28 0.90
CA ASP A 182 17.37 -16.42 1.36
C ASP A 182 16.88 -16.93 2.72
N GLN A 183 15.81 -17.75 2.69
CA GLN A 183 15.10 -18.27 3.87
C GLN A 183 15.99 -19.01 4.91
N HIS A 184 17.21 -19.40 4.55
CA HIS A 184 18.09 -20.21 5.41
C HIS A 184 19.28 -19.45 6.01
N ASP A 185 19.55 -18.19 5.59
CA ASP A 185 20.75 -17.48 6.05
C ASP A 185 20.65 -15.94 6.00
N SER A 186 19.45 -15.37 5.94
CA SER A 186 19.33 -13.92 5.91
C SER A 186 19.72 -13.31 7.27
N THR A 187 20.69 -12.40 7.22
CA THR A 187 21.22 -11.68 8.39
C THR A 187 20.45 -10.36 8.55
N TRP A 188 20.21 -9.95 9.79
CA TRP A 188 19.63 -8.63 10.07
C TRP A 188 20.62 -7.53 9.72
N VAL A 189 20.17 -6.54 8.95
CA VAL A 189 20.96 -5.36 8.57
C VAL A 189 20.41 -4.14 9.27
N LEU A 190 21.27 -3.30 9.85
CA LEU A 190 20.89 -2.01 10.42
C LEU A 190 20.64 -1.02 9.28
N HIS A 191 19.42 -0.51 9.18
CA HIS A 191 19.04 0.47 8.17
C HIS A 191 18.91 1.88 8.72
N ALA A 192 18.45 2.02 9.96
CA ALA A 192 18.29 3.32 10.59
C ALA A 192 18.55 3.27 12.10
N SER A 193 19.00 4.38 12.66
CA SER A 193 19.06 4.61 14.10
C SER A 193 18.45 5.97 14.43
N ALA A 194 17.83 6.09 15.60
CA ALA A 194 17.27 7.35 16.05
C ALA A 194 17.50 7.60 17.54
N SER A 195 17.34 8.86 17.94
CA SER A 195 17.29 9.31 19.31
C SER A 195 15.94 9.97 19.57
N LEU A 196 15.25 9.50 20.60
CA LEU A 196 13.92 9.95 20.99
C LEU A 196 13.98 10.74 22.30
N SER A 197 13.08 11.71 22.43
CA SER A 197 12.89 12.50 23.64
C SER A 197 11.42 12.56 24.05
N ALA A 198 11.19 12.79 25.35
CA ALA A 198 9.85 12.96 25.90
C ALA A 198 9.21 14.32 25.51
N GLU A 199 10.05 15.31 25.22
CA GLU A 199 9.63 16.64 24.81
C GLU A 199 9.56 16.71 23.29
N GLN A 200 8.40 17.09 22.76
CA GLN A 200 8.29 17.44 21.35
C GLN A 200 8.64 18.91 21.15
N ILE A 201 9.38 19.22 20.09
CA ILE A 201 9.65 20.60 19.71
C ILE A 201 8.30 21.19 19.25
N PRO A 202 7.83 22.30 19.87
CA PRO A 202 6.59 22.93 19.44
C PRO A 202 6.74 23.37 17.97
N PRO A 203 5.74 23.10 17.12
CA PRO A 203 5.83 23.49 15.72
C PRO A 203 5.96 25.01 15.62
N PRO A 204 6.70 25.53 14.62
CA PRO A 204 6.72 26.96 14.35
C PRO A 204 5.30 27.45 14.08
N ALA A 205 5.05 28.74 14.38
CA ALA A 205 3.77 29.35 14.05
C ALA A 205 3.51 29.23 12.54
N PRO A 206 2.28 28.86 12.12
CA PRO A 206 1.94 28.82 10.71
C PRO A 206 2.28 30.15 10.04
N ARG A 207 3.03 30.08 8.94
CA ARG A 207 3.37 31.25 8.14
C ARG A 207 2.28 31.47 7.10
N GLU A 208 1.66 32.64 7.11
CA GLU A 208 0.82 33.08 6.00
C GLU A 208 1.70 33.19 4.75
N LEU A 209 1.42 32.36 3.76
CA LEU A 209 2.12 32.38 2.48
C LEU A 209 1.58 33.57 1.66
N GLY A 210 2.48 34.52 1.37
CA GLY A 210 2.18 35.59 0.41
C GLY A 210 2.14 35.05 -1.03
N ALA A 211 2.04 35.96 -2.00
CA ALA A 211 2.23 35.58 -3.40
C ALA A 211 3.66 35.04 -3.59
N VAL A 212 3.76 33.83 -4.17
CA VAL A 212 5.03 33.20 -4.55
C VAL A 212 5.32 33.44 -6.03
N GLU A 213 6.59 33.47 -6.40
CA GLU A 213 6.99 33.41 -7.81
C GLU A 213 6.86 31.98 -8.29
N ALA A 214 5.83 31.72 -9.11
CA ALA A 214 5.45 30.36 -9.50
C ALA A 214 6.56 29.66 -10.30
N ILE A 215 6.84 28.42 -9.92
CA ILE A 215 7.65 27.48 -10.69
C ILE A 215 6.68 26.57 -11.45
N ASP A 216 6.94 26.36 -12.74
CA ASP A 216 6.14 25.41 -13.53
C ASP A 216 6.35 24.00 -12.97
N VAL A 217 5.26 23.38 -12.51
CA VAL A 217 5.26 22.00 -12.04
C VAL A 217 5.16 20.99 -13.20
N GLY A 218 4.89 21.48 -14.42
CA GLY A 218 4.89 20.67 -15.63
C GLY A 218 6.27 20.04 -15.88
N GLY A 219 6.32 18.70 -15.89
CA GLY A 219 7.57 17.96 -16.08
C GLY A 219 8.42 17.80 -14.82
N PHE A 220 8.00 18.35 -13.66
CA PHE A 220 8.73 18.25 -12.39
C PHE A 220 9.13 16.81 -12.04
N TYR A 221 8.18 15.88 -12.12
CA TYR A 221 8.45 14.46 -11.85
C TYR A 221 9.25 13.76 -12.95
N ASP A 222 9.19 14.25 -14.20
CA ASP A 222 10.03 13.72 -15.29
C ASP A 222 11.50 14.14 -15.09
N GLU A 223 11.74 15.35 -14.59
CA GLU A 223 13.08 15.85 -14.24
C GLU A 223 13.67 15.05 -13.07
N LEU A 224 12.88 14.82 -12.01
CA LEU A 224 13.28 13.94 -10.90
C LEU A 224 13.60 12.52 -11.39
N ALA A 225 12.77 11.96 -12.28
CA ALA A 225 13.02 10.65 -12.86
C ALA A 225 14.33 10.61 -13.66
N GLY A 226 14.64 11.67 -14.41
CA GLY A 226 15.91 11.87 -15.12
C GLY A 226 17.12 11.95 -14.18
N ALA A 227 16.92 12.45 -12.96
CA ALA A 227 17.93 12.51 -11.90
C ALA A 227 18.07 11.20 -11.08
N GLY A 228 17.29 10.16 -11.40
CA GLY A 228 17.35 8.88 -10.69
C GLY A 228 16.27 8.69 -9.61
N LEU A 229 15.33 9.63 -9.48
CA LEU A 229 14.22 9.58 -8.50
C LEU A 229 12.90 9.30 -9.23
N GLN A 230 12.63 8.01 -9.52
CA GLN A 230 11.47 7.59 -10.30
C GLN A 230 10.22 7.37 -9.44
N TYR A 231 9.75 8.43 -8.80
CA TYR A 231 8.51 8.38 -8.02
C TYR A 231 7.32 7.99 -8.91
N GLY A 232 6.46 7.10 -8.40
CA GLY A 232 5.18 6.72 -9.00
C GLY A 232 4.03 7.59 -8.46
N PRO A 233 2.80 7.38 -8.97
CA PRO A 233 1.67 8.28 -8.76
C PRO A 233 1.34 8.59 -7.30
N ARG A 234 1.54 7.63 -6.37
CA ARG A 234 1.24 7.84 -4.94
C ARG A 234 2.23 8.77 -4.22
N PHE A 235 3.39 9.02 -4.82
CA PHE A 235 4.38 9.99 -4.37
C PHE A 235 4.31 11.31 -5.15
N HIS A 236 3.41 11.42 -6.12
CA HIS A 236 3.23 12.65 -6.91
C HIS A 236 2.34 13.66 -6.18
N GLY A 237 2.81 14.13 -5.02
CA GLY A 237 2.04 15.00 -4.13
C GLY A 237 2.21 16.50 -4.38
N VAL A 238 3.22 16.95 -5.14
CA VAL A 238 3.45 18.38 -5.41
C VAL A 238 2.41 18.89 -6.41
N VAL A 239 1.53 19.80 -5.97
CA VAL A 239 0.47 20.38 -6.83
C VAL A 239 0.75 21.83 -7.22
N ALA A 240 1.50 22.57 -6.40
CA ALA A 240 1.97 23.92 -6.70
C ALA A 240 3.34 24.15 -6.06
N LEU A 241 4.15 25.00 -6.71
CA LEU A 241 5.51 25.30 -6.29
C LEU A 241 5.85 26.75 -6.61
N GLY A 242 6.63 27.41 -5.76
CA GLY A 242 7.14 28.75 -6.04
C GLY A 242 8.20 29.22 -5.06
N HIS A 243 9.02 30.18 -5.49
CA HIS A 243 9.99 30.84 -4.62
C HIS A 243 9.32 31.95 -3.81
N ASP A 244 9.78 32.14 -2.58
CA ASP A 244 9.45 33.32 -1.82
C ASP A 244 10.10 34.56 -2.47
N PRO A 245 9.32 35.58 -2.84
CA PRO A 245 9.89 36.78 -3.48
C PRO A 245 10.81 37.59 -2.56
N THR A 246 10.77 37.33 -1.25
CA THR A 246 11.63 37.98 -0.25
C THR A 246 12.90 37.20 0.06
N ASP A 247 12.95 35.92 -0.29
CA ASP A 247 14.11 35.04 -0.11
C ASP A 247 14.13 33.92 -1.17
N PRO A 248 14.99 34.03 -2.21
CA PRO A 248 15.04 33.02 -3.28
C PRO A 248 15.50 31.64 -2.76
N ASN A 249 16.15 31.56 -1.60
CA ASN A 249 16.52 30.30 -0.95
C ASN A 249 15.38 29.68 -0.12
N THR A 250 14.18 30.26 -0.18
CA THR A 250 12.97 29.69 0.39
C THR A 250 12.05 29.25 -0.73
N VAL A 251 11.79 27.95 -0.80
CA VAL A 251 10.80 27.35 -1.70
C VAL A 251 9.53 27.02 -0.92
N CYS A 252 8.38 27.30 -1.53
CA CYS A 252 7.06 27.01 -0.97
C CYS A 252 6.35 26.04 -1.91
N ALA A 253 5.70 25.03 -1.33
CA ALA A 253 4.95 24.05 -2.11
C ALA A 253 3.60 23.75 -1.47
N GLU A 254 2.60 23.51 -2.31
CA GLU A 254 1.36 22.88 -1.91
C GLU A 254 1.48 21.38 -2.17
N ILE A 255 1.29 20.59 -1.12
CA ILE A 255 1.43 19.14 -1.17
C ILE A 255 0.09 18.50 -0.81
N VAL A 256 -0.37 17.59 -1.66
CA VAL A 256 -1.62 16.84 -1.47
C VAL A 256 -1.35 15.36 -1.65
N LEU A 257 -1.77 14.53 -0.69
CA LEU A 257 -1.69 13.08 -0.85
C LEU A 257 -2.72 12.63 -1.90
N PRO A 258 -2.33 11.82 -2.90
CA PRO A 258 -3.26 11.27 -3.88
C PRO A 258 -4.42 10.49 -3.24
N ALA A 259 -5.62 10.64 -3.78
CA ALA A 259 -6.86 10.17 -3.16
C ALA A 259 -7.01 8.64 -3.05
N ASP A 260 -6.19 7.86 -3.76
CA ASP A 260 -6.22 6.39 -3.75
C ASP A 260 -5.32 5.77 -2.66
N VAL A 261 -4.69 6.60 -1.83
CA VAL A 261 -3.81 6.16 -0.73
C VAL A 261 -4.61 6.01 0.56
N ASP A 262 -4.56 4.82 1.18
CA ASP A 262 -5.13 4.59 2.51
C ASP A 262 -4.26 5.25 3.59
N ILE A 263 -4.89 6.10 4.40
CA ILE A 263 -4.24 6.86 5.48
C ILE A 263 -4.45 6.23 6.86
N GLY A 264 -5.26 5.18 6.97
CA GLY A 264 -5.64 4.59 8.25
C GLY A 264 -4.44 4.06 9.03
N GLY A 265 -4.30 4.45 10.31
CA GLY A 265 -3.27 3.94 11.22
C GLY A 265 -1.88 4.56 11.07
N TYR A 266 -1.69 5.49 10.13
CA TYR A 266 -0.48 6.30 10.05
C TYR A 266 -0.63 7.58 10.89
N THR A 267 0.46 8.06 11.50
CA THR A 267 0.46 9.41 12.12
C THR A 267 0.46 10.47 11.02
N LEU A 268 1.35 10.32 10.04
CA LEU A 268 1.38 11.05 8.79
C LEU A 268 1.80 10.06 7.70
N HIS A 269 1.05 9.96 6.61
CA HIS A 269 1.37 8.97 5.59
C HIS A 269 2.78 9.21 5.00
N PRO A 270 3.68 8.21 4.94
CA PRO A 270 5.05 8.39 4.46
C PRO A 270 5.17 9.05 3.08
N ALA A 271 4.28 8.71 2.14
CA ALA A 271 4.28 9.31 0.81
C ALA A 271 3.94 10.82 0.80
N LEU A 272 3.10 11.29 1.73
CA LEU A 272 2.80 12.72 1.86
C LEU A 272 4.02 13.47 2.40
N LEU A 273 4.65 12.91 3.44
CA LEU A 273 5.83 13.50 4.04
C LEU A 273 7.02 13.49 3.07
N ASP A 274 7.14 12.44 2.25
CA ASP A 274 8.19 12.34 1.25
C ASP A 274 8.01 13.39 0.15
N ALA A 275 6.77 13.57 -0.33
CA ALA A 275 6.43 14.60 -1.31
C ALA A 275 6.76 16.02 -0.81
N ALA A 276 6.70 16.28 0.50
CA ALA A 276 7.11 17.55 1.08
C ALA A 276 8.63 17.82 1.00
N LEU A 277 9.44 16.80 0.74
CA LEU A 277 10.89 16.93 0.53
C LEU A 277 11.25 17.17 -0.93
N HIS A 278 10.38 16.84 -1.89
CA HIS A 278 10.66 16.98 -3.32
C HIS A 278 10.98 18.42 -3.74
N PRO A 279 10.32 19.48 -3.22
CA PRO A 279 10.66 20.87 -3.53
C PRO A 279 12.11 21.29 -3.26
N LEU A 280 12.84 20.55 -2.40
CA LEU A 280 14.23 20.87 -2.07
C LEU A 280 15.15 20.86 -3.30
N VAL A 281 14.78 20.14 -4.37
CA VAL A 281 15.56 20.13 -5.62
C VAL A 281 15.60 21.50 -6.32
N CYS A 282 14.70 22.42 -5.97
CA CYS A 282 14.66 23.78 -6.51
C CYS A 282 15.53 24.77 -5.72
N LEU A 283 16.19 24.33 -4.63
CA LEU A 283 17.10 25.17 -3.86
C LEU A 283 18.52 25.14 -4.45
N ASP A 284 19.21 26.27 -4.37
CA ASP A 284 20.61 26.37 -4.78
C ASP A 284 21.49 25.33 -4.06
N GLY A 285 22.30 24.59 -4.82
CA GLY A 285 23.18 23.54 -4.31
C GLY A 285 22.57 22.13 -4.28
N PHE A 286 21.32 21.96 -4.69
CA PHE A 286 20.71 20.66 -5.00
C PHE A 286 20.92 20.19 -6.45
N ASP A 287 21.82 20.85 -7.19
CA ASP A 287 22.22 20.45 -8.54
C ASP A 287 22.47 18.95 -8.66
N ALA A 288 22.07 18.40 -9.81
CA ALA A 288 22.25 17.00 -10.15
C ALA A 288 23.70 16.58 -9.91
N ASP A 289 23.89 15.68 -8.94
CA ASP A 289 25.20 15.16 -8.62
C ASP A 289 25.59 14.09 -9.66
N PRO A 290 26.75 14.19 -10.32
CA PRO A 290 27.21 13.16 -11.25
C PRO A 290 27.40 11.78 -10.58
N THR A 291 27.40 11.70 -9.25
CA THR A 291 27.58 10.46 -8.49
C THR A 291 26.28 9.71 -8.15
N GLY A 292 25.10 10.31 -8.36
CA GLY A 292 23.81 9.63 -8.21
C GLY A 292 22.70 10.49 -7.59
N PRO A 293 21.48 9.92 -7.43
CA PRO A 293 20.36 10.63 -6.83
C PRO A 293 20.64 10.98 -5.37
N ARG A 294 20.27 12.21 -4.96
CA ARG A 294 20.33 12.63 -3.56
C ARG A 294 19.11 12.11 -2.81
N VAL A 295 19.35 11.44 -1.71
CA VAL A 295 18.31 10.94 -0.80
C VAL A 295 18.59 11.45 0.62
N PRO A 296 17.57 11.57 1.48
CA PRO A 296 17.79 11.96 2.87
C PRO A 296 18.80 11.03 3.56
N PHE A 297 19.73 11.61 4.33
CA PHE A 297 20.68 10.87 5.17
C PHE A 297 20.30 10.97 6.65
N ALA A 298 19.83 12.15 7.08
CA ALA A 298 19.38 12.38 8.44
C ALA A 298 18.17 13.33 8.47
N LEU A 299 17.31 13.15 9.46
CA LEU A 299 16.19 14.03 9.80
C LEU A 299 16.27 14.34 11.29
N ALA A 300 16.04 15.59 11.69
CA ALA A 300 16.19 16.02 13.08
C ALA A 300 15.08 16.99 13.49
N GLY A 301 14.69 16.92 14.76
CA GLY A 301 13.73 17.84 15.37
C GLY A 301 12.28 17.66 14.89
N VAL A 302 11.79 16.43 14.86
CA VAL A 302 10.41 16.06 14.45
C VAL A 302 9.55 15.76 15.67
#